data_AF-A0A1B6KNX2-F1
#
_entry.id   AF-A0A1B6KNX2-F1
#
_cell.length_a   1.000
_cell.length_b   1.000
_cell.length_c   1.000
_cell.angle_alpha   90.00
_cell.angle_beta   90.00
_cell.angle_gamma   90.00
#
_symmetry.space_group_name_H-M   'P 1'
#
loop_
_entity.id
_entity.type
_entity.pdbx_description
1 polymer ?
#
loop_
_entity_poly.entity_id
_entity_poly.type
_entity_poly.pdbx_seq_one_letter_code
_entity_poly.pdbx_strand_id
1 'polypeptide(L)'
;NFPYNTNPVNHGDDLHYLFYMADDPQPLDNCSLNWPNLQMRDYMITWWTSFAKTGKPSPSWQPVSQSGYMVIDSPAWTMNVSQFENKYYHFWANMRLSSSAANMTTVNIAVFLIALWSLIIHC
;
A
#
# COMPACT_ATOMS: atom_id res chain seq x y z
N ASN A 1 22.64 4.26 10.31
CA ASN A 1 21.90 3.99 9.05
C ASN A 1 21.34 2.57 9.10
N PHE A 2 20.01 2.43 9.17
CA PHE A 2 19.33 1.17 8.84
C PHE A 2 19.67 0.78 7.38
N PRO A 3 19.73 -0.51 7.01
CA PRO A 3 20.38 -0.95 5.78
C PRO A 3 19.70 -0.55 4.46
N TYR A 4 18.64 0.26 4.48
CA TYR A 4 17.94 0.72 3.29
C TYR A 4 17.74 2.24 3.35
N ASN A 5 18.14 2.93 2.27
CA ASN A 5 17.75 4.32 2.04
C ASN A 5 16.27 4.34 1.68
N THR A 6 15.41 4.49 2.69
CA THR A 6 14.00 4.76 2.45
C THR A 6 13.85 6.27 2.35
N ASN A 7 13.44 6.76 1.18
CA ASN A 7 12.88 8.10 1.05
C ASN A 7 11.35 7.94 0.94
N PRO A 8 10.65 7.61 2.05
CA PRO A 8 9.22 7.33 2.02
C PRO A 8 8.43 8.64 1.89
N VAL A 9 7.24 8.52 1.31
CA VAL A 9 6.18 9.51 1.48
C VAL A 9 5.48 9.18 2.80
N ASN A 10 5.47 10.13 3.73
CA ASN A 10 4.85 9.97 5.04
C ASN A 10 3.36 10.31 5.00
N HIS A 11 2.67 9.93 6.07
CA HIS A 11 1.27 10.29 6.25
C HIS A 11 1.11 11.81 6.32
N GLY A 12 0.32 12.38 5.41
CA GLY A 12 0.03 13.81 5.35
C GLY A 12 0.90 14.61 4.38
N ASP A 13 1.98 14.03 3.84
CA ASP A 13 2.86 14.70 2.87
C ASP A 13 2.09 15.15 1.60
N ASP A 14 1.00 14.47 1.27
CA ASP A 14 0.12 14.81 0.15
C ASP A 14 -0.65 16.12 0.36
N LEU A 15 -0.92 16.50 1.61
CA LEU A 15 -1.67 17.72 1.96
C LEU A 15 -0.90 18.99 1.59
N HIS A 16 0.44 18.95 1.63
CA HIS A 16 1.31 20.06 1.24
C HIS A 16 1.16 20.43 -0.25
N TYR A 17 0.72 19.48 -1.08
CA TYR A 17 0.45 19.71 -2.50
C TYR A 17 -0.97 20.22 -2.77
N LEU A 18 -1.88 20.19 -1.79
CA LEU A 18 -3.28 20.59 -1.92
C LEU A 18 -3.60 21.91 -1.22
N PHE A 19 -2.98 22.15 -0.08
CA PHE A 19 -3.27 23.28 0.78
C PHE A 19 -2.02 24.08 1.06
N TYR A 20 -2.19 25.40 1.12
CA TYR A 20 -1.15 26.25 1.67
C TYR A 20 -1.10 26.04 3.19
N MET A 21 0.00 25.44 3.69
CA MET A 21 0.22 25.24 5.12
C MET A 21 1.22 26.27 5.62
N ALA A 22 0.83 27.04 6.64
CA ALA A 22 1.58 28.20 7.12
C ALA A 22 2.99 27.87 7.64
N ASP A 23 3.21 26.63 8.10
CA ASP A 23 4.49 26.13 8.60
C ASP A 23 5.41 25.61 7.48
N ASP A 24 4.97 25.65 6.22
CA ASP A 24 5.73 25.28 5.03
C ASP A 24 5.72 26.46 4.01
N PRO A 25 6.42 27.57 4.32
CA PRO A 25 6.04 28.86 3.78
C PRO A 25 6.55 29.12 2.37
N GLN A 26 7.37 28.25 1.78
CA GLN A 26 8.05 28.53 0.52
C GLN A 26 8.38 27.25 -0.24
N PRO A 27 8.23 27.21 -1.58
CA PRO A 27 8.68 26.10 -2.44
C PRO A 27 10.21 25.98 -2.54
N LEU A 28 10.94 26.50 -1.56
CA LEU A 28 12.39 26.57 -1.57
C LEU A 28 12.98 25.33 -0.91
N ASP A 29 13.79 24.61 -1.67
CA ASP A 29 14.67 23.57 -1.19
C ASP A 29 16.11 24.01 -1.45
N ASN A 30 16.93 24.05 -0.39
CA ASN A 30 18.32 24.54 -0.44
C ASN A 30 18.45 25.92 -1.14
N CYS A 31 17.63 26.89 -0.72
CA CYS A 31 17.59 28.26 -1.27
C CYS A 31 17.21 28.37 -2.76
N SER A 32 16.67 27.33 -3.38
CA SER A 32 16.23 27.31 -4.78
C SER A 32 14.82 26.73 -4.90
N LEU A 33 14.08 27.08 -5.96
CA LEU A 33 12.76 26.49 -6.20
C LEU A 33 12.88 24.99 -6.45
N ASN A 34 12.09 24.21 -5.72
CA ASN A 34 11.89 22.80 -6.00
C ASN A 34 10.82 22.65 -7.09
N TRP A 35 11.26 22.73 -8.35
CA TRP A 35 10.39 22.60 -9.52
C TRP A 35 9.59 21.30 -9.56
N PRO A 36 10.16 20.12 -9.25
CA PRO A 36 9.37 18.89 -9.15
C PRO A 36 8.20 18.98 -8.17
N ASN A 37 8.39 19.54 -6.98
CA ASN A 37 7.32 19.69 -5.98
C ASN A 37 6.26 20.70 -6.45
N LEU A 38 6.68 21.81 -7.07
CA LEU A 38 5.77 22.78 -7.67
C LEU A 38 4.91 22.16 -8.77
N GLN A 39 5.50 21.32 -9.62
CA GLN A 39 4.78 20.60 -10.66
C GLN A 39 3.79 19.57 -10.07
N MET A 40 4.20 18.83 -9.04
CA MET A 40 3.31 17.89 -8.35
C MET A 40 2.12 18.61 -7.69
N ARG A 41 2.37 19.77 -7.06
CA ARG A 41 1.30 20.65 -6.54
C ARG A 41 0.32 21.03 -7.63
N ASP A 42 0.81 21.47 -8.78
CA ASP A 42 -0.04 21.88 -9.90
C ASP A 42 -0.89 20.71 -10.42
N TYR A 43 -0.34 19.50 -10.49
CA TYR A 43 -1.10 18.29 -10.81
C TYR A 43 -2.16 17.96 -9.75
N MET A 44 -1.79 17.93 -8.47
CA MET A 44 -2.70 17.63 -7.36
C MET A 44 -3.87 18.60 -7.31
N ILE A 45 -3.62 19.91 -7.38
CA ILE A 45 -4.67 20.94 -7.43
C ILE A 45 -5.55 20.75 -8.67
N THR A 46 -4.96 20.50 -9.84
CA THR A 46 -5.72 20.31 -11.08
C THR A 46 -6.66 19.11 -11.00
N TRP A 47 -6.16 17.96 -10.53
CA TRP A 47 -6.94 16.74 -10.40
C TRP A 47 -8.07 16.88 -9.38
N TRP A 48 -7.78 17.42 -8.20
CA TRP A 48 -8.79 17.60 -7.16
C TRP A 48 -9.86 18.62 -7.54
N THR A 49 -9.48 19.74 -8.15
CA THR A 49 -10.46 20.75 -8.59
C THR A 49 -11.29 20.26 -9.77
N SER A 50 -10.72 19.50 -10.71
CA SER A 50 -11.45 18.88 -11.81
C SER A 50 -12.44 17.83 -11.31
N PHE A 51 -12.03 17.01 -10.34
CA PHE A 51 -12.92 16.06 -9.68
C PHE A 51 -14.08 16.78 -8.98
N ALA A 52 -13.81 17.83 -8.22
CA ALA A 52 -14.86 18.60 -7.55
C ALA A 52 -15.87 19.22 -8.53
N LYS A 53 -15.42 19.66 -9.71
CA LYS A 53 -16.28 20.28 -10.74
C LYS A 53 -17.08 19.26 -11.55
N THR A 54 -16.51 18.09 -11.83
CA THR A 54 -17.01 17.19 -12.89
C THR A 54 -17.18 15.74 -12.46
N GLY A 55 -16.74 15.37 -11.26
CA GLY A 55 -16.64 13.98 -10.81
C GLY A 55 -15.49 13.19 -11.44
N LYS A 56 -14.63 13.82 -12.26
CA LYS A 56 -13.49 13.16 -12.92
C LYS A 56 -12.19 13.99 -12.76
N PRO A 57 -11.10 13.42 -12.21
CA PRO A 57 -9.85 14.18 -11.99
C PRO A 57 -9.13 14.58 -13.29
N SER A 58 -9.13 13.71 -14.30
CA SER A 58 -8.62 14.00 -15.64
C SER A 58 -9.23 13.01 -16.65
N PRO A 59 -9.24 13.30 -17.96
CA PRO A 59 -9.78 12.38 -18.97
C PRO A 59 -9.14 10.98 -18.97
N SER A 60 -7.84 10.88 -18.65
CA SER A 60 -7.07 9.63 -18.61
C SER A 60 -7.20 8.87 -17.29
N TRP A 61 -7.65 9.51 -16.20
CA TRP A 61 -7.87 8.88 -14.92
C TRP A 61 -9.24 8.20 -14.90
N GLN A 62 -9.27 6.89 -15.17
CA GLN A 62 -10.51 6.11 -15.20
C GLN A 62 -10.91 5.61 -13.80
N PRO A 63 -12.18 5.20 -13.60
CA PRO A 63 -12.60 4.52 -12.39
C PRO A 63 -11.74 3.28 -12.09
N VAL A 64 -11.59 2.96 -10.80
CA VAL A 64 -10.77 1.82 -10.32
C VAL A 64 -11.16 0.51 -11.00
N SER A 65 -12.46 0.30 -11.26
CA SER A 65 -12.97 -0.90 -11.94
C SER A 65 -12.51 -1.05 -13.40
N GLN A 66 -12.04 0.04 -14.03
CA GLN A 66 -11.63 0.05 -15.44
C GLN A 66 -10.12 -0.01 -15.62
N SER A 67 -9.36 0.77 -14.82
CA SER A 67 -7.91 0.86 -14.98
C SER A 67 -7.10 0.50 -13.73
N GLY A 68 -7.73 0.43 -12.55
CA GLY A 68 -7.05 0.27 -11.27
C GLY A 68 -6.72 1.61 -10.59
N TYR A 69 -5.75 1.58 -9.68
CA TYR A 69 -5.35 2.73 -8.87
C TYR A 69 -4.36 3.60 -9.62
N MET A 70 -4.58 4.92 -9.63
CA MET A 70 -3.56 5.87 -10.06
C MET A 70 -2.46 5.94 -9.01
N VAL A 71 -1.23 5.72 -9.43
CA VAL A 71 -0.03 5.96 -8.64
C VAL A 71 0.47 7.35 -9.00
N ILE A 72 0.40 8.24 -8.01
CA ILE A 72 0.86 9.63 -8.11
C ILE A 72 2.38 9.62 -7.88
N ASP A 73 3.12 9.75 -8.96
CA ASP A 73 4.59 9.79 -9.01
C ASP A 73 5.00 10.67 -10.22
N SER A 74 6.29 10.79 -10.49
CA SER A 74 6.82 11.52 -11.65
C SER A 74 7.62 10.58 -12.56
N PRO A 75 7.01 10.02 -13.62
CA PRO A 75 5.64 10.26 -14.10
C PRO A 75 4.57 9.44 -13.36
N ALA A 76 3.33 9.92 -13.40
CA ALA A 76 2.18 9.18 -12.87
C ALA A 76 1.88 7.96 -13.76
N TRP A 77 1.39 6.88 -13.14
CA TRP A 77 1.10 5.63 -13.82
C TRP A 77 -0.05 4.89 -13.12
N THR A 78 -0.53 3.77 -13.68
CA THR A 78 -1.66 3.04 -13.12
C THR A 78 -1.27 1.64 -12.67
N MET A 79 -1.62 1.30 -11.42
CA MET A 79 -1.43 -0.02 -10.84
C MET A 79 -2.75 -0.80 -10.92
N ASN A 80 -2.68 -2.02 -11.47
CA ASN A 80 -3.86 -2.89 -11.51
C ASN A 80 -4.32 -3.26 -10.10
N VAL A 81 -5.64 -3.41 -9.91
CA VAL A 81 -6.25 -3.77 -8.61
C VAL A 81 -5.63 -5.03 -8.02
N SER A 82 -5.46 -6.10 -8.81
CA SER A 82 -4.87 -7.36 -8.33
C SER A 82 -3.42 -7.19 -7.87
N GLN A 83 -2.64 -6.35 -8.56
CA GLN A 83 -1.27 -6.04 -8.17
C GLN A 83 -1.23 -5.25 -6.86
N PHE A 84 -2.11 -4.25 -6.73
CA PHE A 84 -2.23 -3.46 -5.51
C PHE A 84 -2.65 -4.32 -4.32
N GLU A 85 -3.71 -5.12 -4.47
CA GLU A 85 -4.24 -5.96 -3.40
C GLU A 85 -3.22 -7.02 -2.99
N ASN A 86 -2.55 -7.67 -3.94
CA ASN A 86 -1.52 -8.64 -3.62
C ASN A 86 -0.32 -8.02 -2.88
N LYS A 87 0.07 -6.79 -3.26
CA LYS A 87 1.21 -6.11 -2.64
C LYS A 87 0.89 -5.59 -1.23
N TYR A 88 -0.29 -5.01 -1.02
CA TYR A 88 -0.57 -4.22 0.19
C TYR A 88 -1.70 -4.77 1.06
N TYR A 89 -2.59 -5.62 0.54
CA TYR A 89 -3.84 -5.99 1.21
C TYR A 89 -3.93 -7.47 1.58
N HIS A 90 -3.66 -8.40 0.64
CA HIS A 90 -3.97 -9.82 0.80
C HIS A 90 -3.30 -10.45 2.02
N PHE A 91 -2.03 -10.14 2.30
CA PHE A 91 -1.37 -10.66 3.50
C PHE A 91 -2.11 -10.25 4.77
N TRP A 92 -2.35 -8.96 4.96
CA TRP A 92 -3.00 -8.42 6.16
C TRP A 92 -4.46 -8.84 6.30
N ALA A 93 -5.20 -8.91 5.19
CA ALA A 93 -6.57 -9.37 5.16
C ALA A 93 -6.70 -10.84 5.61
N ASN A 94 -5.73 -11.68 5.24
CA ASN A 94 -5.74 -13.11 5.57
C ASN A 94 -5.05 -13.43 6.90
N MET A 95 -4.32 -12.49 7.50
CA MET A 95 -3.51 -12.73 8.72
C MET A 95 -4.34 -13.23 9.91
N ARG A 96 -5.62 -12.86 10.03
CA ARG A 96 -6.51 -13.37 11.10
C ARG A 96 -7.17 -14.71 10.77
N LEU A 97 -7.33 -15.06 9.49
CA LEU A 97 -7.96 -16.31 9.06
C LEU A 97 -7.06 -17.55 9.26
N SER A 98 -5.74 -17.37 9.33
CA SER A 98 -4.79 -18.48 9.52
C SER A 98 -4.63 -18.96 10.97
N SER A 99 -5.29 -18.31 11.94
CA SER A 99 -5.08 -18.59 13.38
C SER A 99 -6.09 -19.57 14.00
N SER A 100 -7.07 -20.08 13.25
CA SER A 100 -8.15 -20.90 13.82
C SER A 100 -8.40 -22.26 13.16
N ALA A 101 -7.49 -22.79 12.36
CA ALA A 101 -7.59 -24.17 11.88
C ALA A 101 -6.23 -24.78 11.52
N ALA A 102 -5.36 -24.97 12.53
CA ALA A 102 -4.46 -26.11 12.46
C ALA A 102 -5.32 -27.37 12.62
N ASN A 103 -5.98 -27.79 11.54
CA ASN A 103 -6.54 -29.13 11.45
C ASN A 103 -5.34 -30.08 11.46
N MET A 104 -4.99 -30.53 12.67
CA MET A 104 -4.06 -31.61 12.87
C MET A 104 -4.63 -32.80 12.10
N THR A 105 -4.04 -33.08 10.93
CA THR A 105 -4.52 -34.16 10.07
C THR A 105 -4.46 -35.47 10.86
N THR A 106 -5.45 -36.35 10.64
CA THR A 106 -5.56 -37.66 11.30
C THR A 106 -4.29 -38.51 11.21
N VAL A 107 -3.45 -38.26 10.19
CA VAL A 107 -2.12 -38.87 10.03
C VAL A 107 -1.20 -38.56 11.21
N ASN A 108 -1.21 -37.33 11.74
CA ASN A 108 -0.34 -36.95 12.86
C ASN A 108 -0.77 -37.66 14.15
N ILE A 109 -2.08 -37.78 14.40
CA ILE A 109 -2.59 -38.53 15.57
C ILE A 109 -2.25 -40.01 15.46
N ALA A 110 -2.42 -40.61 14.28
CA ALA A 110 -2.10 -42.02 14.05
C ALA A 110 -0.62 -42.32 14.30
N VAL A 111 0.30 -41.46 13.82
CA VAL A 111 1.74 -41.62 14.05
C VAL A 111 2.09 -41.48 15.54
N PHE A 112 1.51 -40.52 16.25
CA PHE A 112 1.71 -40.37 17.70
C PHE A 112 1.18 -41.57 18.49
N LEU A 113 0.00 -42.09 18.14
CA LEU A 113 -0.58 -43.24 18.81
C LEU A 113 0.22 -44.52 18.53
N ILE A 114 0.72 -44.74 17.31
CA ILE A 114 1.58 -45.88 16.97
C ILE A 114 2.90 -45.82 17.75
N ALA A 115 3.51 -44.64 17.86
CA ALA A 115 4.74 -44.43 18.63
C ALA A 115 4.53 -44.69 20.13
N LEU A 116 3.41 -44.22 20.70
CA LEU A 116 3.04 -44.50 22.09
C LEU A 116 2.77 -45.99 22.34
N TRP A 117 2.09 -46.66 21.40
CA TRP A 117 1.79 -48.10 21.51
C TRP A 117 3.06 -48.95 21.45
N SER A 118 4.02 -48.60 20.60
CA SER A 118 5.30 -49.32 20.48
C SER A 118 6.22 -49.11 21.68
N LEU A 119 6.13 -47.98 22.38
CA LEU A 119 6.81 -47.73 23.66
C LEU A 119 6.22 -48.53 24.83
N ILE A 120 4.90 -48.79 24.83
CA ILE A 120 4.22 -49.57 25.87
C ILE A 120 4.48 -51.08 25.74
N ILE A 121 4.69 -51.58 24.51
CA ILE A 121 4.89 -53.02 24.24
C ILE A 121 6.34 -53.48 24.48
N HIS A 122 7.29 -52.54 24.63
CA HIS A 122 8.71 -52.84 24.88
C HIS A 122 9.17 -52.52 26.32
N CYS A 123 8.28 -52.66 27.30
CA CYS A 123 8.60 -52.78 28.73
C CYS A 123 8.12 -54.13 29.26
#